data_AF-C2FZU0-F1
#
_entry.id   AF-C2FZU0-F1
#
_cell.length_a   1.000
_cell.length_b   1.000
_cell.length_c   1.000
_cell.angle_alpha   90.00
_cell.angle_beta   90.00
_cell.angle_gamma   90.00
#
_symmetry.space_group_name_H-M   'P 1'
#
loop_
_entity.id
_entity.type
_entity.pdbx_description
1 polymer ?
#
loop_
_entity_poly.entity_id
_entity_poly.type
_entity_poly.pdbx_seq_one_letter_code
_entity_poly.pdbx_strand_id
1 'polypeptide(L)'
;MAMMSQQEFYDLADRYLRNEMTTEERVSFEAFCAENPTFSIQLQQHRIFISDMQSVSARMDFKNQLKNVSASYHRSHKHKTQTKETPVVPIQARFKLNIAVAAAVAIISVFSTLWMSGYYTNLEKASTDYSALRRDMNNVKRNVNEHNAALRNIDTKKKEYQQ
;
A
#
# COMPACT_ATOMS: atom_id res chain seq x y z
N MET A 1 13.54 -45.08 17.62
CA MET A 1 13.01 -44.22 16.54
C MET A 1 14.12 -44.07 15.52
N ALA A 2 14.01 -44.73 14.36
CA ALA A 2 14.95 -44.51 13.28
C ALA A 2 14.75 -43.07 12.77
N MET A 3 15.72 -42.18 12.97
CA MET A 3 15.71 -40.88 12.31
C MET A 3 16.07 -41.13 10.85
N MET A 4 15.06 -41.23 9.98
CA MET A 4 15.30 -41.11 8.54
C MET A 4 15.83 -39.71 8.27
N SER A 5 16.94 -39.60 7.55
CA SER A 5 17.47 -38.28 7.20
C SER A 5 16.51 -37.59 6.24
N GLN A 6 16.47 -36.26 6.30
CA GLN A 6 15.60 -35.48 5.43
C GLN A 6 15.94 -35.68 3.94
N GLN A 7 17.20 -35.98 3.61
CA GLN A 7 17.65 -36.25 2.25
C GLN A 7 17.10 -37.59 1.74
N GLU A 8 17.18 -38.64 2.56
CA GLU A 8 16.63 -39.97 2.23
C GLU A 8 15.11 -39.91 2.04
N PHE A 9 14.41 -39.08 2.82
CA PHE A 9 12.98 -38.86 2.63
C PHE A 9 12.66 -38.30 1.24
N TYR A 10 13.37 -37.25 0.82
CA TYR A 10 13.10 -36.62 -0.47
C TYR A 10 13.50 -37.50 -1.64
N ASP A 11 14.54 -38.33 -1.52
CA ASP A 11 14.88 -39.32 -2.54
C ASP A 11 13.77 -40.38 -2.70
N LEU A 12 13.25 -40.90 -1.60
CA LEU A 12 12.10 -41.81 -1.60
C LEU A 12 10.84 -41.13 -2.16
N ALA A 13 10.59 -39.88 -1.77
CA ALA A 13 9.48 -39.09 -2.28
C ALA A 13 9.59 -38.86 -3.80
N ASP A 14 10.79 -38.62 -4.32
CA ASP A 14 11.05 -38.48 -5.75
C ASP A 14 10.76 -39.78 -6.49
N ARG A 15 11.28 -40.91 -6.00
CA ARG A 15 11.02 -42.24 -6.58
C ARG A 15 9.53 -42.58 -6.54
N TYR A 16 8.85 -42.23 -5.46
CA TYR A 16 7.39 -42.38 -5.33
C TYR A 16 6.64 -41.55 -6.38
N LEU A 17 6.99 -40.27 -6.53
CA LEU A 17 6.34 -39.37 -7.50
C LEU A 17 6.61 -39.76 -8.96
N ARG A 18 7.77 -40.39 -9.24
CA ARG A 18 8.14 -40.91 -10.57
C ARG A 18 7.57 -42.30 -10.88
N ASN A 19 6.88 -42.94 -9.92
CA ASN A 19 6.41 -44.33 -10.00
C ASN A 19 7.55 -45.36 -10.20
N GLU A 20 8.71 -45.11 -9.61
CA GLU A 20 9.89 -46.00 -9.68
C GLU A 20 9.94 -47.00 -8.50
N MET A 21 8.96 -46.97 -7.61
CA MET A 21 8.85 -47.89 -6.47
C MET A 21 7.98 -49.10 -6.83
N THR A 22 8.32 -50.26 -6.29
CA THR A 22 7.45 -51.45 -6.38
C THR A 22 6.17 -51.23 -5.57
N THR A 23 5.12 -52.00 -5.86
CA THR A 23 3.82 -51.89 -5.17
C THR A 23 3.95 -52.08 -3.65
N GLU A 24 4.85 -52.97 -3.22
CA GLU A 24 5.09 -53.25 -1.79
C GLU A 24 5.83 -52.08 -1.10
N GLU A 25 6.89 -51.56 -1.72
CA GLU A 25 7.63 -50.39 -1.21
C GLU A 25 6.76 -49.13 -1.17
N ARG A 26 5.83 -49.02 -2.11
CA ARG A 26 4.88 -47.90 -2.16
C ARG A 26 3.93 -47.92 -0.97
N VAL A 27 3.35 -49.09 -0.68
CA VAL A 27 2.42 -49.25 0.45
C VAL A 27 3.14 -49.01 1.78
N SER A 28 4.39 -49.46 1.93
CA SER A 28 5.17 -49.21 3.16
C SER A 28 5.51 -47.73 3.33
N PHE A 29 5.83 -47.01 2.24
CA PHE A 29 6.07 -45.57 2.27
C PHE A 29 4.80 -44.77 2.59
N GLU A 30 3.65 -45.17 2.03
CA GLU A 30 2.36 -44.56 2.35
C GLU A 30 1.96 -44.79 3.81
N ALA A 31 2.19 -46.00 4.35
CA ALA A 31 2.01 -46.30 5.76
C ALA A 31 2.92 -45.45 6.66
N PHE A 32 4.20 -45.31 6.30
CA PHE A 32 5.14 -44.44 7.01
C PHE A 32 4.68 -42.98 7.04
N CYS A 33 4.16 -42.46 5.93
CA CYS A 33 3.61 -41.11 5.86
C CYS A 33 2.33 -40.96 6.68
N ALA A 34 1.48 -42.00 6.75
CA ALA A 34 0.27 -42.00 7.56
C ALA A 34 0.57 -42.02 9.07
N GLU A 35 1.60 -42.76 9.48
CA GLU A 35 2.07 -42.80 10.87
C GLU A 35 2.75 -41.50 11.31
N ASN A 36 3.31 -40.72 10.37
CA ASN A 36 4.06 -39.51 10.65
C ASN A 36 3.50 -38.29 9.88
N PRO A 37 2.55 -37.52 10.47
CA PRO A 37 1.91 -36.39 9.82
C PRO A 37 2.89 -35.34 9.26
N THR A 38 4.02 -35.10 9.92
CA THR A 38 5.05 -34.15 9.46
C THR A 38 5.59 -34.51 8.07
N PHE A 39 5.88 -35.79 7.84
CA PHE A 39 6.39 -36.25 6.55
C PHE A 39 5.31 -36.23 5.47
N SER A 40 4.04 -36.49 5.82
CA SER A 40 2.93 -36.34 4.86
C SER A 40 2.78 -34.90 4.32
N ILE A 41 2.96 -33.91 5.19
CA ILE A 41 2.91 -32.48 4.81
C ILE A 41 4.09 -32.15 3.89
N GLN A 42 5.29 -32.63 4.24
CA GLN A 42 6.48 -32.44 3.41
C GLN A 42 6.33 -33.08 2.02
N LEU A 43 5.76 -34.29 1.93
CA LEU A 43 5.47 -34.95 0.66
C LEU A 43 4.50 -34.12 -0.20
N GLN A 44 3.45 -33.59 0.41
CA GLN A 44 2.47 -32.76 -0.29
C GLN A 44 3.11 -31.45 -0.81
N GLN A 45 3.90 -30.79 0.03
CA GLN A 45 4.63 -29.59 -0.36
C GLN A 45 5.61 -29.86 -1.51
N HIS A 46 6.34 -30.97 -1.42
CA HIS A 46 7.26 -31.40 -2.47
C HIS A 46 6.53 -31.65 -3.80
N ARG A 47 5.36 -32.30 -3.76
CA ARG A 47 4.52 -32.51 -4.94
C ARG A 47 4.10 -31.20 -5.61
N ILE A 48 3.68 -30.21 -4.82
CA ILE A 48 3.29 -28.88 -5.33
C ILE A 48 4.51 -28.21 -5.97
N PHE A 49 5.66 -28.23 -5.28
CA PHE A 49 6.90 -27.63 -5.80
C PHE A 49 7.31 -28.20 -7.17
N ILE A 50 7.30 -29.53 -7.33
CA ILE A 50 7.65 -30.17 -8.61
C ILE A 50 6.65 -29.76 -9.71
N SER A 51 5.36 -29.73 -9.40
CA SER A 51 4.32 -29.30 -10.34
C SER A 51 4.51 -27.84 -10.78
N ASP A 52 4.81 -26.94 -9.85
CA ASP A 52 5.06 -25.53 -10.14
C ASP A 52 6.28 -25.36 -11.03
N MET A 53 7.37 -26.07 -10.71
CA MET A 53 8.60 -26.06 -11.51
C MET A 53 8.36 -26.51 -12.95
N GLN A 54 7.58 -27.58 -13.15
CA GLN A 54 7.19 -28.06 -14.48
C GLN A 54 6.36 -27.01 -15.24
N SER A 55 5.42 -26.35 -14.57
CA SER A 55 4.60 -25.31 -15.20
C SER A 55 5.42 -24.10 -15.65
N VAL A 56 6.43 -23.72 -14.86
CA VAL A 56 7.35 -22.63 -15.19
C VAL A 56 8.25 -23.02 -16.36
N SER A 57 8.77 -24.25 -16.37
CA SER A 57 9.55 -24.76 -17.50
C SER A 57 8.74 -24.72 -18.79
N ALA A 58 7.50 -25.22 -18.78
CA ALA A 58 6.62 -25.21 -19.95
C ALA A 58 6.35 -23.78 -20.47
N ARG A 59 6.16 -22.81 -19.58
CA ARG A 59 6.01 -21.38 -19.96
C ARG A 59 7.27 -20.82 -20.60
N MET A 60 8.44 -21.17 -20.08
CA MET A 60 9.72 -20.75 -20.62
C MET A 60 9.97 -21.36 -22.01
N ASP A 61 9.67 -22.64 -22.19
CA ASP A 61 9.76 -23.33 -23.47
C ASP A 61 8.83 -22.70 -24.50
N PHE A 62 7.58 -22.43 -24.13
CA PHE A 62 6.63 -21.74 -24.99
C PHE A 62 7.12 -20.34 -25.39
N LYS A 63 7.64 -19.55 -24.45
CA LYS A 63 8.21 -18.22 -24.72
C LYS A 63 9.38 -18.32 -25.70
N ASN A 64 10.25 -19.31 -25.54
CA ASN A 64 11.38 -19.55 -26.42
C ASN A 64 10.91 -19.96 -27.83
N GLN A 65 9.92 -20.85 -27.93
CA GLN A 65 9.30 -21.22 -29.20
C GLN A 65 8.70 -20.00 -29.91
N LEU A 66 7.93 -19.17 -29.19
CA LEU A 66 7.34 -17.96 -29.74
C LEU A 66 8.40 -16.98 -30.25
N LYS A 67 9.49 -16.79 -29.48
CA LYS A 67 10.62 -15.96 -29.91
C LYS A 67 11.25 -16.49 -31.19
N ASN A 68 11.43 -17.80 -31.31
CA ASN A 68 12.02 -18.44 -32.49
C ASN A 68 11.11 -18.34 -33.71
N VAL A 69 9.80 -18.54 -33.54
CA VAL A 69 8.79 -18.37 -34.60
C VAL A 69 8.72 -16.91 -35.04
N SER A 70 8.65 -15.95 -34.12
CA SER A 70 8.65 -14.52 -34.42
C SER A 70 9.93 -14.10 -35.17
N ALA A 71 11.10 -14.54 -34.73
CA ALA A 71 12.36 -14.25 -35.41
C ALA A 71 12.37 -14.81 -36.84
N SER A 72 11.89 -16.04 -37.03
CA SER A 72 11.76 -16.68 -38.34
C SER A 72 10.76 -15.95 -39.25
N TYR A 73 9.62 -15.51 -38.69
CA TYR A 73 8.62 -14.72 -39.40
C TYR A 73 9.19 -13.37 -39.87
N HIS A 74 9.85 -12.63 -38.99
CA HIS A 74 10.49 -11.36 -39.36
C HIS A 74 11.62 -11.55 -40.38
N ARG A 75 12.42 -12.63 -40.27
CA ARG A 75 13.49 -12.92 -41.24
C ARG A 75 12.95 -13.22 -42.64
N SER A 76 11.85 -13.96 -42.74
CA SER A 76 11.20 -14.30 -44.01
C SER A 76 10.46 -13.13 -44.67
N HIS A 77 9.96 -12.17 -43.87
CA HIS A 77 9.15 -11.04 -44.36
C HIS A 77 9.93 -9.73 -44.51
N LYS A 78 11.21 -9.67 -44.13
CA LYS A 78 12.07 -8.47 -44.27
C LYS A 78 12.33 -8.01 -45.71
N HIS A 79 11.93 -8.78 -46.73
CA HIS A 79 12.17 -8.44 -48.14
C HIS A 79 10.98 -7.74 -48.86
N LYS A 80 9.84 -7.48 -48.20
CA LYS A 80 8.66 -6.89 -48.88
C LYS A 80 8.10 -5.59 -48.31
N THR A 81 8.80 -4.92 -47.41
CA THR A 81 8.25 -3.74 -46.73
C THR A 81 9.25 -2.59 -46.69
N GLN A 82 9.33 -1.85 -47.80
CA GLN A 82 9.56 -0.40 -47.72
C GLN A 82 8.30 0.22 -47.08
N THR A 83 8.16 0.12 -45.76
CA THR A 83 6.96 0.60 -45.06
C THR A 83 7.18 2.06 -44.67
N LYS A 84 6.43 2.95 -45.30
CA LYS A 84 6.16 4.31 -44.78
C LYS A 84 5.84 4.20 -43.29
N GLU A 85 6.59 4.91 -42.47
CA GLU A 85 6.39 4.97 -41.03
C GLU A 85 4.95 5.39 -40.73
N THR A 86 4.10 4.44 -40.33
CA THR A 86 2.80 4.76 -39.75
C THR A 86 3.06 5.37 -38.38
N PRO A 87 2.73 6.65 -38.15
CA PRO A 87 3.03 7.29 -36.87
C PRO A 87 2.21 6.63 -35.77
N VAL A 88 2.90 5.99 -34.83
CA VAL A 88 2.29 5.47 -33.60
C VAL A 88 1.95 6.68 -32.73
N VAL A 89 0.70 7.11 -32.77
CA VAL A 89 0.23 8.19 -31.88
C VAL A 89 0.03 7.59 -30.48
N PRO A 90 0.77 8.04 -29.45
CA PRO A 90 0.62 7.52 -28.10
C PRO A 90 -0.79 7.84 -27.56
N ILE A 91 -1.43 6.89 -26.89
CA ILE A 91 -2.80 7.01 -26.35
C ILE A 91 -2.93 8.25 -25.44
N GLN A 92 -1.86 8.60 -24.72
CA GLN A 92 -1.79 9.80 -23.89
C GLN A 92 -2.02 11.10 -24.69
N ALA A 93 -1.58 11.18 -25.95
CA ALA A 93 -1.82 12.36 -26.78
C ALA A 93 -3.31 12.62 -27.03
N ARG A 94 -4.13 11.56 -27.03
CA ARG A 94 -5.59 11.67 -27.24
C ARG A 94 -6.34 12.19 -26.01
N PHE A 95 -5.85 11.90 -24.80
CA PHE A 95 -6.54 12.23 -23.55
C PHE A 95 -6.03 13.48 -22.84
N LYS A 96 -4.91 14.08 -23.28
CA LYS A 96 -4.35 15.32 -22.70
C LYS A 96 -5.36 16.46 -22.62
N LEU A 97 -6.24 16.60 -23.61
CA LEU A 97 -7.26 17.65 -23.64
C LEU A 97 -8.32 17.46 -22.55
N ASN A 98 -8.82 16.23 -22.36
CA ASN A 98 -9.80 15.92 -21.31
C ASN A 98 -9.20 16.12 -19.91
N ILE A 99 -7.94 15.73 -19.73
CA ILE A 99 -7.20 15.94 -18.47
C ILE A 99 -7.06 17.44 -18.17
N ALA A 100 -6.72 18.25 -19.17
CA ALA A 100 -6.58 19.70 -19.00
C ALA A 100 -7.91 20.36 -18.62
N VAL A 101 -9.01 19.97 -19.26
CA VAL A 101 -10.36 20.48 -18.94
C VAL A 101 -10.75 20.10 -17.52
N ALA A 102 -10.56 18.84 -17.12
CA ALA A 102 -10.89 18.39 -15.76
C ALA A 102 -10.07 19.13 -14.70
N ALA A 103 -8.77 19.33 -14.93
CA ALA A 103 -7.91 20.07 -14.01
C ALA A 103 -8.37 21.52 -13.84
N ALA A 104 -8.75 22.18 -14.93
CA ALA A 104 -9.28 23.55 -14.88
C ALA A 104 -10.58 23.64 -14.07
N VAL A 105 -11.52 22.72 -14.30
CA VAL A 105 -12.79 22.67 -13.56
C VAL A 105 -12.56 22.43 -12.07
N ALA A 106 -11.65 21.53 -11.71
CA ALA A 106 -11.31 21.26 -10.31
C ALA A 106 -10.72 22.50 -9.61
N ILE A 107 -9.78 23.18 -10.25
CA ILE A 107 -9.17 24.41 -9.72
C ILE A 107 -10.25 25.48 -9.51
N ILE A 108 -11.05 25.76 -10.54
CA ILE A 108 -12.11 26.77 -10.48
C ILE A 108 -13.12 26.45 -9.38
N SER A 109 -13.53 25.18 -9.25
CA SER A 109 -14.47 24.74 -8.21
C SER A 109 -13.92 24.92 -6.80
N VAL A 110 -12.66 24.55 -6.55
CA VAL A 110 -12.03 24.69 -5.23
C VAL A 110 -11.91 26.17 -4.86
N PHE A 111 -11.41 27.00 -5.77
CA PHE A 111 -11.28 28.44 -5.51
C PHE A 111 -12.62 29.14 -5.34
N SER A 112 -13.63 28.77 -6.15
CA SER A 112 -14.98 29.30 -6.01
C SER A 112 -15.60 28.95 -4.67
N THR A 113 -15.40 27.70 -4.21
CA THR A 113 -15.89 27.24 -2.90
C THR A 113 -15.21 27.98 -1.76
N LEU A 114 -13.88 28.12 -1.80
CA LEU A 114 -13.12 28.85 -0.77
C LEU A 114 -13.52 30.32 -0.70
N TRP A 115 -13.77 30.96 -1.85
CA TRP A 115 -14.23 32.33 -1.92
C TRP A 115 -15.64 32.50 -1.35
N MET A 116 -16.58 31.65 -1.78
CA MET A 116 -17.98 31.71 -1.34
C MET A 116 -18.15 31.36 0.14
N SER A 117 -17.33 30.46 0.68
CA SER A 117 -17.30 30.14 2.11
C SER A 117 -16.80 31.30 2.99
N GLY A 118 -16.33 32.41 2.40
CA GLY A 118 -15.78 33.52 3.15
C GLY A 118 -14.52 33.15 3.93
N TYR A 119 -13.75 32.15 3.48
CA TYR A 119 -12.57 31.66 4.20
C TYR A 119 -11.60 32.82 4.52
N TYR A 120 -11.41 33.75 3.58
CA TYR A 120 -10.55 34.90 3.75
C TYR A 120 -11.12 35.99 4.69
N THR A 121 -12.45 36.20 4.72
CA THR A 121 -13.08 37.18 5.61
C THR A 121 -13.20 36.69 7.05
N ASN A 122 -13.37 35.37 7.24
CA ASN A 122 -13.36 34.73 8.55
C ASN A 122 -11.95 34.75 9.20
N LEU A 123 -10.89 34.71 8.38
CA LEU A 123 -9.51 34.82 8.87
C LEU A 123 -9.21 36.21 9.46
N GLU A 124 -9.72 37.26 8.82
CA GLU A 124 -9.55 38.65 9.29
C GLU A 124 -10.37 38.91 10.56
N LYS A 125 -11.61 38.40 10.64
CA LYS A 125 -12.44 38.46 11.85
C LYS A 125 -11.84 37.71 13.02
N ALA A 126 -11.30 36.50 12.81
CA ALA A 126 -10.63 35.72 13.84
C ALA A 126 -9.43 36.46 14.47
N SER A 127 -8.68 37.23 13.66
CA SER A 127 -7.55 38.03 14.17
C SER A 127 -8.01 39.29 14.93
N THR A 128 -9.08 39.93 14.48
CA THR A 128 -9.63 41.16 15.07
C THR A 128 -10.33 40.86 16.41
N ASP A 129 -11.15 39.80 16.46
CA ASP A 129 -11.86 39.38 17.67
C ASP A 129 -10.89 38.94 18.77
N TYR A 130 -9.74 38.32 18.42
CA TYR A 130 -8.69 38.00 19.39
C TYR A 130 -8.06 39.24 20.02
N SER A 131 -7.83 40.30 19.22
CA SER A 131 -7.28 41.56 19.72
C SER A 131 -8.25 42.31 20.63
N ALA A 132 -9.54 42.30 20.29
CA ALA A 132 -10.61 42.88 21.10
C ALA A 132 -10.76 42.11 22.43
N LEU A 133 -10.78 40.78 22.39
CA LEU A 133 -10.87 39.94 23.58
C LEU A 133 -9.67 40.11 24.51
N ARG A 134 -8.46 40.28 23.96
CA ARG A 134 -7.26 40.56 24.76
C ARG A 134 -7.34 41.92 25.46
N ARG A 135 -7.93 42.93 24.82
CA ARG A 135 -8.14 44.26 25.40
C ARG A 135 -9.18 44.22 26.52
N ASP A 136 -10.28 43.52 26.32
CA ASP A 136 -11.32 43.33 27.34
C ASP A 136 -10.81 42.53 28.54
N MET A 137 -10.03 41.47 28.30
CA MET A 137 -9.37 40.70 29.36
C MET A 137 -8.41 41.57 30.21
N ASN A 138 -7.65 42.47 29.57
CA ASN A 138 -6.76 43.39 30.29
C ASN A 138 -7.55 44.42 31.13
N ASN A 139 -8.67 44.92 30.63
CA ASN A 139 -9.55 45.83 31.37
C ASN A 139 -10.20 45.14 32.58
N VAL A 140 -10.65 43.89 32.43
CA VAL A 140 -11.22 43.11 33.52
C VAL A 140 -10.15 42.78 34.58
N LYS A 141 -8.94 42.36 34.18
CA LYS A 141 -7.83 42.11 35.11
C LYS A 141 -7.48 43.36 35.92
N ARG A 142 -7.49 44.54 35.29
CA ARG A 142 -7.24 45.81 35.98
C ARG A 142 -8.33 46.11 37.01
N ASN A 143 -9.61 45.98 36.64
CA ASN A 143 -10.74 46.25 37.52
C ASN A 143 -10.79 45.28 38.73
N VAL A 144 -10.49 44.00 38.51
CA VAL A 144 -10.37 42.99 39.59
C VAL A 144 -9.20 43.29 40.52
N ASN A 145 -8.07 43.76 39.99
CA ASN A 145 -6.92 44.14 40.82
C ASN A 145 -7.20 45.39 41.67
N GLU A 146 -7.92 46.38 41.09
CA GLU A 146 -8.38 47.58 41.81
C GLU A 146 -9.38 47.22 42.91
N HIS A 147 -10.30 46.28 42.65
CA HIS A 147 -11.22 45.76 43.68
C HIS A 147 -10.50 44.97 44.78
N ASN A 148 -9.54 44.11 44.43
CA ASN A 148 -8.74 43.39 45.43
C ASN A 148 -7.89 44.34 46.29
N ALA A 149 -7.35 45.42 45.71
CA ALA A 149 -6.65 46.45 46.47
C ALA A 149 -7.58 47.18 47.45
N ALA A 150 -8.79 47.54 47.01
CA ALA A 150 -9.80 48.14 47.88
C ALA A 150 -10.23 47.18 49.01
N LEU A 151 -10.42 45.89 48.73
CA LEU A 151 -10.75 44.87 49.72
C LEU A 151 -9.61 44.68 50.75
N ARG A 152 -8.34 44.72 50.31
CA ARG A 152 -7.19 44.68 51.25
C ARG A 152 -7.15 45.90 52.16
N ASN A 153 -7.46 47.10 51.63
CA ASN A 153 -7.52 48.32 52.44
C ASN A 153 -8.67 48.29 53.47
N ILE A 154 -9.75 47.57 53.19
CA ILE A 154 -10.86 47.36 54.13
C ILE A 154 -10.48 46.31 55.19
N ASP A 155 -9.79 45.23 54.81
CA ASP A 155 -9.28 44.23 55.76
C ASP A 155 -8.21 44.80 56.70
N THR A 156 -7.31 45.66 56.20
CA THR A 156 -6.32 46.35 57.06
C THR A 156 -6.98 47.33 58.02
N LYS A 157 -7.96 48.15 57.56
CA LYS A 157 -8.74 49.00 58.47
C LYS A 157 -9.47 48.20 59.53
N LYS A 158 -10.06 47.05 59.19
CA LYS A 158 -10.78 46.21 60.16
C LYS A 158 -9.86 45.64 61.24
N LYS A 159 -8.58 45.38 60.92
CA LYS A 159 -7.57 44.93 61.89
C LYS A 159 -7.08 46.04 62.83
N GLU A 160 -7.09 47.30 62.38
CA GLU A 160 -6.74 48.46 63.22
C GLU A 160 -7.79 48.77 64.29
N TYR A 161 -9.06 48.38 64.10
CA TYR A 161 -10.14 48.59 65.11
C TYR A 161 -10.25 47.47 66.17
N GLN A 162 -9.38 46.46 66.13
CA GLN A 162 -9.39 45.35 67.12
C GLN A 162 -8.11 45.28 67.98
N GLN A 163 -7.35 46.37 68.07
CA GLN A 163 -6.27 46.55 69.05
C GLN A 163 -6.64 47.65 70.05
#